data_AF-A0A2I0KLJ6-F1
#
_entry.id   AF-A0A2I0KLJ6-F1
#
_cell.length_a   1.000
_cell.length_b   1.000
_cell.length_c   1.000
_cell.angle_alpha   90.00
_cell.angle_beta   90.00
_cell.angle_gamma   90.00
#
_symmetry.space_group_name_H-M   'P 1'
#
loop_
_entity.id
_entity.type
_entity.pdbx_description
1 polymer ?
#
loop_
_entity_poly.entity_id
_entity_poly.type
_entity_poly.pdbx_seq_one_letter_code
_entity_poly.pdbx_strand_id
1 'polypeptide(L)' 'MRMNYYPPCPQPELVMGLNPHSDADALTLLLQVNEIEGLQIRKDRMWVLVKPLPNAFVVNIGDTMEVILSRG' A
#
# COMPACT_ATOMS: atom_id res chain seq x y z
N MET A 1 -5.44 12.47 5.42
CA MET A 1 -4.87 11.42 6.30
C MET A 1 -5.89 10.31 6.44
N ARG A 2 -5.48 9.05 6.27
CA ARG A 2 -6.33 7.87 6.40
C ARG A 2 -5.74 6.94 7.46
N MET A 3 -6.53 6.58 8.46
CA MET A 3 -6.17 5.58 9.47
C MET A 3 -6.94 4.30 9.18
N ASN A 4 -6.23 3.17 9.04
CA ASN A 4 -6.84 1.90 8.72
C ASN A 4 -6.68 0.92 9.88
N TYR A 5 -7.74 0.19 10.21
CA TYR A 5 -7.72 -0.91 11.16
C TYR A 5 -8.28 -2.15 10.47
N TYR A 6 -7.46 -3.20 10.38
CA TYR A 6 -7.81 -4.45 9.73
C TYR A 6 -7.92 -5.56 10.81
N PRO A 7 -9.13 -5.91 11.28
CA PRO A 7 -9.30 -6.93 12.31
C PRO A 7 -8.96 -8.33 11.76
N PRO A 8 -8.66 -9.31 12.64
CA PRO A 8 -8.58 -10.72 12.25
C PRO A 8 -9.85 -11.17 11.52
N CYS A 9 -9.67 -11.89 10.42
CA CYS A 9 -10.77 -12.42 9.62
C CYS A 9 -10.74 -13.96 9.67
N PRO A 10 -11.86 -14.65 9.91
CA PRO A 10 -11.91 -16.12 9.93
C PRO A 10 -11.83 -16.74 8.53
N GLN A 11 -12.12 -15.97 7.47
CA GLN A 11 -12.12 -16.41 6.07
C GLN A 11 -11.37 -15.40 5.17
N PRO A 12 -10.07 -15.16 5.42
CA PRO A 12 -9.30 -14.13 4.73
C PRO A 12 -9.14 -14.38 3.23
N GLU A 13 -9.37 -15.60 2.75
CA GLU A 13 -9.37 -15.98 1.34
C GLU A 13 -10.62 -15.47 0.57
N LEU A 14 -11.68 -15.07 1.27
CA LEU A 14 -12.93 -14.62 0.66
C LEU A 14 -13.08 -13.09 0.61
N VAL A 15 -12.22 -12.36 1.30
CA VAL A 15 -12.32 -10.89 1.45
C VAL A 15 -10.95 -10.24 1.34
N MET A 16 -10.94 -8.94 1.08
CA MET A 16 -9.72 -8.13 1.14
C MET A 16 -9.89 -7.02 2.17
N GLY A 17 -8.83 -6.74 2.94
CA GLY A 17 -8.83 -5.59 3.85
C GLY A 17 -9.00 -4.27 3.09
N LEU A 18 -8.36 -4.16 1.91
CA LEU A 18 -8.52 -3.05 0.98
C LEU A 18 -8.40 -3.57 -0.45
N ASN A 19 -9.31 -3.17 -1.34
CA ASN A 19 -9.26 -3.57 -2.74
C ASN A 19 -8.01 -3.01 -3.45
N PRO A 20 -7.49 -3.71 -4.49
CA PRO A 20 -6.43 -3.19 -5.34
C PRO A 20 -6.77 -1.81 -5.92
N HIS A 21 -5.84 -0.88 -5.81
CA HIS A 21 -5.95 0.48 -6.33
C HIS A 21 -4.56 1.09 -6.57
N SER A 22 -4.51 2.21 -7.30
CA SER A 22 -3.44 3.19 -7.24
C SER A 22 -3.86 4.38 -6.37
N ASP A 23 -2.88 5.12 -5.86
CA ASP A 23 -3.13 6.35 -5.13
C ASP A 23 -3.33 7.51 -6.12
N ALA A 24 -4.41 8.26 -5.98
CA ALA A 24 -4.66 9.42 -6.86
C ALA A 24 -3.72 10.62 -6.57
N ASP A 25 -3.23 10.71 -5.33
CA ASP A 25 -2.35 11.78 -4.86
C ASP A 25 -0.96 11.72 -5.53
N ALA A 26 -0.09 12.71 -5.24
CA ALA A 26 1.27 12.71 -5.79
C ALA A 26 2.21 11.73 -5.06
N LEU A 27 2.16 11.73 -3.72
CA LEU A 27 3.07 10.96 -2.87
C LEU A 27 2.33 10.51 -1.61
N THR A 28 2.46 9.21 -1.29
CA THR A 28 1.93 8.64 -0.04
C THR A 28 3.08 8.27 0.89
N LEU A 29 2.94 8.65 2.17
CA LEU A 29 3.82 8.27 3.28
C LEU A 29 3.02 7.38 4.23
N LEU A 30 3.30 6.08 4.22
CA LEU A 30 2.60 5.09 5.02
C LEU A 30 3.45 4.63 6.20
N LEU A 31 2.93 4.84 7.41
CA LEU A 31 3.46 4.22 8.62
C LEU A 31 2.65 2.97 8.94
N GLN A 32 3.33 1.83 9.03
CA GLN A 32 2.71 0.62 9.57
C GLN A 32 2.88 0.59 11.09
N VAL A 33 1.75 0.65 11.82
CA VAL A 33 1.75 0.84 13.28
C VAL A 33 2.12 -0.41 14.08
N ASN A 34 2.15 -1.58 13.43
CA ASN A 34 2.48 -2.85 14.05
C ASN A 34 3.28 -3.72 13.06
N GLU A 35 3.75 -4.87 13.55
CA GLU A 35 4.58 -5.81 12.78
C GLU A 35 3.76 -6.82 11.95
N ILE A 36 2.43 -6.65 11.85
CA ILE A 36 1.56 -7.58 11.11
C ILE A 36 1.68 -7.32 9.61
N GLU A 37 2.11 -8.32 8.86
CA GLU A 37 2.20 -8.26 7.40
C GLU A 37 0.81 -8.16 6.75
N GLY A 38 0.70 -7.40 5.65
CA GLY A 38 -0.57 -7.28 4.91
C GLY A 38 -0.52 -6.39 3.68
N LEU A 39 0.37 -5.41 3.64
CA LEU A 39 0.57 -4.58 2.45
C LEU A 39 1.24 -5.38 1.32
N GLN A 40 0.62 -5.39 0.15
CA GLN A 40 1.17 -5.97 -1.07
C GLN A 40 1.14 -4.94 -2.20
N ILE A 41 2.16 -4.99 -3.06
CA ILE A 41 2.22 -4.20 -4.31
C ILE A 41 2.22 -5.13 -5.52
N ARG A 42 1.74 -4.64 -6.66
CA ARG A 42 1.75 -5.41 -7.91
C ARG A 42 2.97 -5.03 -8.74
N LYS A 43 3.94 -5.94 -8.89
CA LYS A 43 5.14 -5.78 -9.71
C LYS A 43 5.23 -6.93 -10.72
N ASP A 44 5.47 -6.64 -12.00
CA ASP A 44 5.56 -7.64 -13.06
C ASP A 44 4.36 -8.59 -13.13
N ARG A 45 3.16 -8.05 -12.86
CA ARG A 45 1.88 -8.78 -12.74
C ARG A 45 1.78 -9.76 -11.56
N MET A 46 2.74 -9.74 -10.66
CA MET A 46 2.76 -10.54 -9.43
C MET A 46 2.52 -9.66 -8.20
N TRP A 47 1.83 -10.20 -7.20
CA TRP A 47 1.73 -9.58 -5.88
C TRP A 47 2.99 -9.84 -5.07
N VAL A 48 3.60 -8.78 -4.57
CA VAL A 48 4.81 -8.80 -3.77
C VAL A 48 4.51 -8.20 -2.41
N LEU A 49 4.82 -8.95 -1.34
CA LEU A 49 4.68 -8.49 0.03
C LEU A 49 5.70 -7.39 0.34
N VAL A 50 5.24 -6.29 0.93
CA VAL A 50 6.11 -5.25 1.47
C VAL A 50 6.36 -5.58 2.94
N LYS A 51 7.59 -5.98 3.26
CA LYS A 51 7.98 -6.27 4.64
C LYS A 51 8.14 -4.97 5.43
N PRO A 52 7.45 -4.83 6.58
CA PRO A 52 7.63 -3.68 7.45
C PRO A 52 9.07 -3.63 7.96
N LEU A 53 9.68 -2.44 7.92
CA LEU A 53 10.95 -2.17 8.57
C LEU A 53 10.71 -1.34 9.83
N PRO A 54 11.38 -1.64 10.96
CA PRO A 54 11.30 -0.80 12.15
C PRO A 54 11.69 0.65 11.85
N ASN A 55 10.94 1.62 12.38
CA ASN A 55 11.20 3.05 12.24
C ASN A 55 11.26 3.57 10.79
N ALA A 56 10.55 2.94 9.86
CA ALA A 56 10.52 3.35 8.47
C ALA A 56 9.10 3.69 8.00
N PHE A 57 9.03 4.59 7.02
CA PHE A 57 7.83 4.78 6.20
C PHE A 57 7.97 3.98 4.91
N VAL A 58 6.86 3.42 4.45
CA VAL A 58 6.72 3.02 3.04
C VAL A 58 6.32 4.26 2.27
N VAL A 59 7.01 4.52 1.16
CA VAL A 59 6.73 5.66 0.28
C VAL A 59 6.37 5.14 -1.09
N ASN A 60 5.28 5.64 -1.67
CA ASN A 60 4.93 5.36 -3.06
C ASN A 60 4.49 6.62 -3.81
N ILE A 61 4.74 6.58 -5.11
CA ILE A 61 4.28 7.56 -6.09
C ILE A 61 2.83 7.22 -6.44
N GLY A 62 1.98 8.24 -6.51
CA GLY A 62 0.63 8.12 -7.04
C GLY A 62 0.47 8.76 -8.42
N ASP A 63 -0.73 8.64 -8.96
CA ASP A 63 -1.07 8.93 -10.35
C ASP A 63 -0.72 10.37 -10.74
N THR A 64 -0.93 11.34 -9.84
CA THR A 64 -0.62 12.75 -10.10
C THR A 64 0.87 12.97 -10.37
N MET A 65 1.75 12.31 -9.62
CA MET A 65 3.20 12.45 -9.79
C MET A 65 3.70 11.68 -11.01
N GLU A 66 3.10 10.52 -11.34
CA GLU A 66 3.39 9.81 -12.59
C GLU A 66 3.13 10.70 -13.82
N VAL A 67 2.00 11.42 -13.85
CA VAL A 67 1.66 12.36 -14.93
C VAL A 67 2.66 13.51 -15.02
N ILE A 68 3.12 14.05 -13.89
CA ILE A 68 4.11 15.13 -13.86
C ILE A 68 5.46 14.65 -14.43
N LEU A 69 5.91 13.47 -14.00
CA LEU A 69 7.22 12.91 -14.39
C LEU A 69 7.24 12.40 -15.84
N SER A 70 6.11 11.94 -16.37
CA SER A 70 5.99 11.44 -17.75
C SER A 70 5.85 12.56 -18.80
N ARG A 71 5.63 13.80 -18.37
CA ARG A 71 5.53 14.98 -19.25
C ARG A 71 6.84 15.77 -19.37
N GLY A 72 7.94 15.26 -18.80
CA GLY A 72 9.29 15.83 -18.86
C GLY A 72 10.14 15.25 -19.99
#